data_AF-A0A2M8TEZ8-F1
#
_entry.id   AF-A0A2M8TEZ8-F1
#
_cell.length_a   1.000
_cell.length_b   1.000
_cell.length_c   1.000
_cell.angle_alpha   90.00
_cell.angle_beta   90.00
_cell.angle_gamma   90.00
#
_symmetry.space_group_name_H-M   'P 1'
#
loop_
_entity.id
_entity.type
_entity.pdbx_description
1 polymer ?
#
loop_
_entity_poly.entity_id
_entity_poly.type
_entity_poly.pdbx_seq_one_letter_code
_entity_poly.pdbx_strand_id
1 'polypeptide(L)'
;MKEIAKFLGWVGVGAYGFTLLKFFIKYVNKKYINKLPKDKKNYAVIYRKIMKYVIKYHKIAGVIAVIALSVHFYFLYGFRGLSITGFAAIIVMFIVVLLGIYGVISKNKKKYWLRVHRSLSFLLIVLICLHLVIKR
;
A
#
# COMPACT_ATOMS: atom_id res chain seq x y z
N MET A 1 13.12 17.29 14.66
CA MET A 1 13.07 15.81 14.63
C MET A 1 11.66 15.23 14.74
N LYS A 2 10.87 15.60 15.76
CA LYS A 2 9.48 15.11 15.93
C LYS A 2 8.55 15.46 14.75
N GLU A 3 8.67 16.65 14.19
CA GLU A 3 7.88 17.08 13.02
C GLU A 3 8.23 16.30 11.75
N ILE A 4 9.53 16.10 11.51
CA ILE A 4 10.04 15.26 10.41
C ILE A 4 9.47 13.84 10.53
N ALA A 5 9.49 13.26 11.72
CA ALA A 5 8.90 11.94 11.95
C ALA A 5 7.40 11.95 11.65
N LYS A 6 6.64 12.95 12.11
CA LYS A 6 5.19 13.07 11.82
C LYS A 6 4.93 13.18 10.31
N PHE A 7 5.71 14.00 9.60
CA PHE A 7 5.63 14.16 8.15
C PHE A 7 5.88 12.83 7.43
N LEU A 8 6.96 12.12 7.78
CA LEU A 8 7.28 10.80 7.21
C LEU A 8 6.20 9.76 7.48
N GLY A 9 5.52 9.84 8.63
CA GLY A 9 4.36 8.99 8.92
C GLY A 9 3.24 9.21 7.90
N TRP A 10 2.89 10.47 7.62
CA TRP A 10 1.89 10.81 6.61
C TRP A 10 2.31 10.49 5.18
N VAL A 11 3.59 10.70 4.82
CA VAL A 11 4.13 10.27 3.53
C VAL A 11 4.01 8.76 3.38
N GLY A 12 4.35 8.00 4.42
CA GLY A 12 4.21 6.55 4.45
C GLY A 12 2.76 6.10 4.25
N VAL A 13 1.82 6.70 4.98
CA VAL A 13 0.38 6.42 4.85
C VAL A 13 -0.14 6.78 3.46
N GLY A 14 0.24 7.94 2.92
CA GLY A 14 -0.17 8.38 1.58
C GLY A 14 0.36 7.48 0.47
N ALA A 15 1.65 7.15 0.51
CA ALA A 15 2.28 6.23 -0.42
C ALA A 15 1.65 4.83 -0.34
N TYR A 16 1.40 4.33 0.87
CA TYR A 16 0.71 3.07 1.10
C TYR A 16 -0.73 3.10 0.59
N GLY A 17 -1.49 4.17 0.83
CA GLY A 17 -2.82 4.39 0.27
C GLY A 17 -2.82 4.35 -1.25
N PHE A 18 -1.83 4.97 -1.90
CA PHE A 18 -1.65 4.86 -3.34
C PHE A 18 -1.41 3.42 -3.80
N THR A 19 -0.67 2.60 -3.04
CA THR A 19 -0.48 1.19 -3.38
C THR A 19 -1.81 0.40 -3.38
N LEU A 20 -2.72 0.73 -2.47
CA LEU A 20 -4.04 0.10 -2.35
C LEU A 20 -4.96 0.45 -3.52
N LEU A 21 -4.82 1.64 -4.11
CA LEU A 21 -5.62 2.06 -5.28
C LEU A 21 -5.55 1.05 -6.42
N LYS A 22 -4.44 0.33 -6.59
CA LYS A 22 -4.30 -0.73 -7.60
C LYS A 22 -5.39 -1.80 -7.47
N PHE A 23 -5.78 -2.16 -6.25
CA PHE A 23 -6.84 -3.14 -6.01
C PHE A 23 -8.19 -2.59 -6.48
N PHE A 24 -8.56 -1.39 -6.01
CA PHE A 24 -9.83 -0.74 -6.34
C PHE A 24 -9.95 -0.45 -7.84
N ILE A 25 -8.91 0.09 -8.46
CA ILE A 25 -8.92 0.40 -9.88
C ILE A 25 -9.05 -0.88 -10.73
N LYS A 26 -8.41 -1.98 -10.33
CA LYS A 26 -8.60 -3.27 -11.02
C LYS A 26 -10.01 -3.82 -10.85
N TYR A 27 -10.58 -3.68 -9.67
CA TYR A 27 -11.96 -4.09 -9.39
C TYR A 27 -12.96 -3.28 -10.24
N VAL A 28 -12.84 -1.95 -10.22
CA VAL A 28 -13.71 -1.05 -11.00
C VAL A 28 -13.55 -1.31 -12.51
N ASN A 29 -12.32 -1.55 -12.98
CA ASN A 29 -12.10 -1.89 -14.39
C ASN A 29 -12.86 -3.15 -14.79
N LYS A 30 -12.76 -4.21 -13.98
CA LYS A 30 -13.38 -5.51 -14.26
C LYS A 30 -14.90 -5.44 -14.18
N LYS A 31 -15.45 -4.72 -13.18
CA LYS A 31 -16.88 -4.71 -12.89
C LYS A 31 -17.66 -3.73 -13.77
N TYR A 32 -17.10 -2.56 -14.05
CA TYR A 32 -17.81 -1.46 -14.71
C TYR A 32 -17.20 -1.11 -16.07
N ILE A 33 -15.90 -0.78 -16.12
CA ILE A 33 -15.27 -0.21 -17.34
C ILE A 33 -15.26 -1.19 -18.51
N ASN A 34 -14.99 -2.47 -18.25
CA ASN A 34 -14.99 -3.50 -19.29
C ASN A 34 -16.40 -3.83 -19.84
N LYS A 35 -17.46 -3.41 -19.15
CA LYS A 35 -18.85 -3.62 -19.57
C LYS A 35 -19.46 -2.36 -20.21
N LEU A 36 -18.66 -1.30 -20.41
CA LEU A 36 -19.16 -0.08 -21.00
C LEU A 36 -19.55 -0.29 -22.48
N PRO A 37 -20.68 0.26 -22.91
CA PRO A 37 -21.11 0.21 -24.30
C PRO A 37 -20.20 1.07 -25.21
N LYS A 38 -20.25 0.81 -26.53
CA LYS A 38 -19.28 1.34 -27.51
C LYS A 38 -19.30 2.87 -27.65
N ASP A 39 -20.42 3.49 -27.33
CA ASP A 39 -20.64 4.94 -27.25
C ASP A 39 -19.80 5.61 -26.15
N LYS A 40 -19.44 4.89 -25.08
CA LYS A 40 -18.64 5.42 -23.95
C LYS A 40 -17.16 5.06 -24.00
N LYS A 41 -16.64 4.70 -25.19
CA LYS A 41 -15.24 4.28 -25.37
C LYS A 41 -14.21 5.29 -24.85
N ASN A 42 -14.46 6.60 -25.00
CA ASN A 42 -13.52 7.64 -24.53
C ASN A 42 -13.27 7.57 -23.02
N TYR A 43 -14.31 7.34 -22.22
CA TYR A 43 -14.19 7.15 -20.77
C TYR A 43 -13.34 5.93 -20.42
N ALA A 44 -13.55 4.82 -21.13
CA ALA A 44 -12.77 3.60 -20.91
C ALA A 44 -11.28 3.81 -21.24
N VAL A 45 -10.96 4.59 -22.27
CA VAL A 45 -9.57 4.93 -22.63
C VAL A 45 -8.90 5.76 -21.55
N ILE A 46 -9.54 6.85 -21.09
CA ILE A 46 -9.02 7.71 -20.02
C ILE A 46 -8.79 6.89 -18.75
N TYR A 47 -9.79 6.10 -18.35
CA TYR A 47 -9.68 5.24 -17.17
C TYR A 47 -8.51 4.27 -17.27
N ARG A 48 -8.34 3.59 -18.41
CA ARG A 48 -7.22 2.65 -18.64
C ARG A 48 -5.87 3.35 -18.59
N LYS A 49 -5.78 4.60 -19.03
CA LYS A 49 -4.57 5.42 -18.90
C LYS A 49 -4.23 5.66 -17.44
N ILE A 50 -5.19 6.10 -16.62
CA ILE A 50 -5.02 6.27 -15.16
C ILE A 50 -4.63 4.94 -14.50
N MET A 51 -5.32 3.86 -14.86
CA MET A 51 -5.02 2.52 -14.35
C MET A 51 -3.60 2.07 -14.65
N LYS A 52 -3.10 2.35 -15.86
CA LYS A 52 -1.72 2.04 -16.25
C LYS A 52 -0.72 2.77 -15.35
N TYR A 53 -0.95 4.05 -15.04
CA TYR A 53 -0.10 4.81 -14.13
C TYR A 53 -0.08 4.21 -12.71
N VAL A 54 -1.26 3.93 -12.13
CA VAL A 54 -1.33 3.35 -10.78
C VAL A 54 -0.65 1.97 -10.72
N ILE A 55 -0.84 1.13 -11.75
CA ILE A 55 -0.17 -0.18 -11.81
C ILE A 55 1.35 -0.04 -11.95
N LYS A 56 1.83 0.92 -12.76
CA LYS A 56 3.25 1.17 -12.99
C LYS A 56 3.93 1.63 -11.69
N TYR A 57 3.33 2.59 -10.99
CA TYR A 57 3.93 3.20 -9.80
C TYR A 57 3.64 2.47 -8.49
N HIS A 58 2.75 1.48 -8.46
CA HIS A 58 2.44 0.71 -7.25
C HIS A 58 3.68 0.12 -6.55
N LYS A 59 4.66 -0.41 -7.31
CA LYS A 59 5.89 -0.97 -6.72
C LYS A 59 6.73 0.14 -6.07
N ILE A 60 6.92 1.24 -6.79
CA ILE A 60 7.71 2.39 -6.35
C ILE A 60 7.06 2.99 -5.09
N ALA A 61 5.74 3.19 -5.10
CA ALA A 61 5.00 3.67 -3.94
C ALA A 61 5.11 2.73 -2.73
N GLY A 62 5.15 1.40 -2.95
CA GLY A 62 5.38 0.44 -1.87
C GLY A 62 6.77 0.56 -1.24
N VAL A 63 7.80 0.77 -2.06
CA VAL A 63 9.18 1.02 -1.59
C VAL A 63 9.26 2.34 -0.82
N ILE A 64 8.70 3.42 -1.37
CA ILE A 64 8.63 4.73 -0.69
C ILE A 64 7.95 4.60 0.66
N ALA A 65 6.83 3.86 0.73
CA ALA A 65 6.11 3.65 1.97
C ALA A 65 6.93 2.89 3.01
N VAL A 66 7.65 1.82 2.65
CA VAL A 66 8.55 1.12 3.59
C VAL A 66 9.67 2.02 4.08
N ILE A 67 10.32 2.78 3.20
CA ILE A 67 11.42 3.67 3.57
C ILE A 67 10.90 4.75 4.53
N ALA A 68 9.83 5.45 4.15
CA ALA A 68 9.25 6.52 4.97
C ALA A 68 8.81 6.02 6.35
N LEU A 69 8.16 4.85 6.42
CA LEU A 69 7.73 4.26 7.69
C LEU A 69 8.89 3.73 8.54
N SER A 70 9.96 3.23 7.92
CA SER A 70 11.17 2.79 8.64
C SER A 70 11.88 3.96 9.30
N VAL A 71 12.04 5.07 8.56
CA VAL A 71 12.63 6.29 9.10
C VAL A 71 11.71 6.93 10.15
N HIS A 72 10.38 6.92 9.95
CA HIS A 72 9.40 7.34 10.95
C HIS A 72 9.55 6.55 12.26
N PHE A 73 9.63 5.22 12.16
CA PHE A 73 9.79 4.33 13.30
C PHE A 73 11.11 4.60 14.04
N TYR A 74 12.22 4.70 13.31
CA TYR A 74 13.55 4.99 13.88
C TYR A 74 13.56 6.28 14.70
N PHE A 75 13.05 7.38 14.12
CA PHE A 75 13.01 8.64 14.85
C PHE A 75 12.09 8.61 16.07
N LEU A 76 10.88 8.06 15.94
CA LEU A 76 9.92 8.06 17.07
C LEU A 76 10.29 7.10 18.19
N TYR A 77 10.98 6.00 17.88
CA TYR A 77 11.53 5.10 18.89
C TYR A 77 12.46 5.86 19.85
N GLY A 78 13.34 6.71 19.33
CA GLY A 78 14.26 7.52 20.14
C GLY A 78 13.59 8.57 21.03
N PHE A 79 12.40 9.08 20.67
CA PHE A 79 11.74 10.16 21.43
C PHE A 79 10.59 9.70 22.33
N ARG A 80 9.89 8.62 21.98
CA ARG A 80 8.64 8.20 22.65
C ARG A 80 8.63 6.73 23.06
N GLY A 81 9.71 5.99 22.80
CA GLY A 81 9.77 4.55 23.03
C GLY A 81 8.98 3.73 22.01
N LEU A 82 8.87 2.43 22.26
CA LEU A 82 8.28 1.47 21.33
C LEU A 82 6.77 1.38 21.50
N SER A 83 6.03 1.77 20.45
CA SER A 83 4.61 1.47 20.35
C SER A 83 4.43 0.06 19.80
N ILE A 84 3.82 -0.85 20.58
CA ILE A 84 3.56 -2.24 20.17
C ILE A 84 2.78 -2.28 18.84
N THR A 85 1.76 -1.42 18.70
CA THR A 85 0.95 -1.34 17.46
C THR A 85 1.74 -0.80 16.28
N GLY A 86 2.64 0.17 16.51
CA GLY A 86 3.53 0.70 15.47
C GLY A 86 4.56 -0.33 15.02
N PHE A 87 5.09 -1.10 15.97
CA PHE A 87 6.02 -2.19 15.69
C PHE A 87 5.37 -3.34 14.92
N ALA A 88 4.16 -3.74 15.31
CA ALA A 88 3.37 -4.72 14.56
C ALA A 88 3.08 -4.23 13.13
N ALA A 89 2.70 -2.96 12.95
CA ALA A 89 2.45 -2.39 11.64
C ALA A 89 3.70 -2.42 10.73
N ILE A 90 4.88 -2.04 11.24
CA ILE A 90 6.09 -2.06 10.43
C ILE A 90 6.51 -3.48 10.04
N ILE A 91 6.40 -4.46 10.95
CA ILE A 91 6.66 -5.88 10.63
C ILE A 91 5.76 -6.34 9.49
N VAL A 92 4.45 -6.11 9.60
CA VAL A 92 3.50 -6.51 8.56
C VAL A 92 3.79 -5.79 7.26
N MET A 93 4.16 -4.51 7.29
CA MET A 93 4.57 -3.76 6.10
C MET A 93 5.79 -4.39 5.40
N PHE A 94 6.82 -4.76 6.16
CA PHE A 94 7.98 -5.46 5.62
C PHE A 94 7.60 -6.79 4.97
N ILE A 95 6.78 -7.61 5.65
CA ILE A 95 6.30 -8.88 5.10
C ILE A 95 5.52 -8.65 3.79
N VAL A 96 4.62 -7.66 3.75
CA VAL A 96 3.84 -7.32 2.55
C VAL A 96 4.74 -6.92 1.38
N VAL A 97 5.77 -6.11 1.63
CA VAL A 97 6.73 -5.69 0.59
C VAL A 97 7.61 -6.85 0.14
N LEU A 98 8.12 -7.68 1.05
CA LEU A 98 8.87 -8.89 0.71
C LEU A 98 8.03 -9.86 -0.13
N LEU A 99 6.76 -10.07 0.24
CA LEU A 99 5.83 -10.82 -0.59
C LEU A 99 5.66 -10.16 -1.96
N GLY A 100 5.55 -8.84 -2.02
CA GLY A 100 5.47 -8.07 -3.26
C GLY A 100 6.68 -8.30 -4.18
N ILE A 101 7.90 -8.26 -3.63
CA ILE A 101 9.15 -8.53 -4.34
C ILE A 101 9.19 -10.00 -4.81
N TYR A 102 8.85 -10.94 -3.92
CA TYR A 102 8.75 -12.36 -4.25
C TYR A 102 7.80 -12.61 -5.43
N GLY A 103 6.66 -11.93 -5.48
CA GLY A 103 5.72 -12.04 -6.61
C GLY A 103 6.21 -11.43 -7.94
N VAL A 104 7.26 -10.61 -7.90
CA VAL A 104 7.93 -10.10 -9.11
C VAL A 104 8.96 -11.10 -9.61
N ILE A 105 9.73 -11.71 -8.70
CA ILE A 105 10.83 -12.63 -9.02
C ILE A 105 10.30 -14.04 -9.36
N SER A 106 9.24 -14.50 -8.67
CA SER A 106 8.71 -15.84 -8.85
C SER A 106 7.97 -16.01 -10.18
N LYS A 107 8.45 -16.96 -11.00
CA LYS A 107 7.85 -17.35 -12.29
C LYS A 107 6.53 -18.13 -12.08
N ASN A 108 6.38 -18.86 -10.97
CA ASN A 108 5.19 -19.66 -10.63
C ASN A 108 4.29 -18.93 -9.64
N LYS A 109 3.45 -18.03 -10.17
CA LYS A 109 2.53 -17.19 -9.39
C LYS A 109 1.32 -18.00 -8.91
N LYS A 110 1.49 -18.74 -7.79
CA LYS A 110 0.38 -19.46 -7.15
C LYS A 110 -0.71 -18.47 -6.71
N LYS A 111 -1.97 -18.78 -7.04
CA LYS A 111 -3.18 -18.00 -6.63
C LYS A 111 -3.22 -17.71 -5.12
N TYR A 112 -2.63 -18.61 -4.32
CA TYR A 112 -2.51 -18.48 -2.87
C TYR A 112 -1.63 -17.30 -2.43
N TRP A 113 -0.46 -17.10 -3.05
CA TRP A 113 0.45 -15.99 -2.72
C TRP A 113 -0.25 -14.63 -2.85
N LEU A 114 -1.00 -14.44 -3.95
CA LEU A 114 -1.70 -13.18 -4.19
C LEU A 114 -2.82 -12.95 -3.17
N ARG A 115 -3.45 -14.01 -2.67
CA ARG A 115 -4.45 -13.94 -1.60
C ARG A 115 -3.79 -13.49 -0.30
N VAL A 116 -2.69 -14.13 0.09
CA VAL A 116 -1.93 -13.78 1.31
C VAL A 116 -1.42 -12.34 1.27
N HIS A 117 -0.77 -11.93 0.17
CA HIS A 117 -0.28 -10.57 0.01
C HIS A 117 -1.40 -9.53 0.17
N ARG A 118 -2.58 -9.77 -0.44
CA ARG A 118 -3.73 -8.88 -0.30
C ARG A 118 -4.30 -8.88 1.12
N SER A 119 -4.49 -10.05 1.73
CA SER A 119 -5.01 -10.15 3.09
C SER A 119 -4.12 -9.41 4.09
N LEU A 120 -2.80 -9.56 3.97
CA LEU A 120 -1.84 -8.82 4.80
C LEU A 120 -1.84 -7.32 4.50
N SER A 121 -2.01 -6.90 3.24
CA SER A 121 -2.26 -5.49 2.95
C SER A 121 -3.48 -4.98 3.72
N PHE A 122 -4.64 -5.64 3.64
CA PHE A 122 -5.81 -5.17 4.39
C PHE A 122 -5.62 -5.21 5.91
N LEU A 123 -4.94 -6.21 6.44
CA LEU A 123 -4.56 -6.26 7.86
C LEU A 123 -3.70 -5.06 8.27
N LEU A 124 -2.77 -4.64 7.41
CA LEU A 124 -1.93 -3.48 7.66
C LEU A 124 -2.74 -2.18 7.80
N ILE A 125 -3.84 -2.02 7.04
CA ILE A 125 -4.76 -0.89 7.22
C ILE A 125 -5.30 -0.87 8.65
N VAL A 126 -5.76 -2.02 9.15
CA VAL A 126 -6.30 -2.15 10.51
C VAL A 126 -5.22 -1.78 11.53
N LEU A 127 -4.00 -2.28 11.36
CA LEU A 127 -2.89 -1.96 12.27
C LEU A 127 -2.50 -0.47 12.24
N ILE A 128 -2.50 0.17 11.07
CA ILE A 128 -2.26 1.61 10.94
C ILE A 128 -3.36 2.39 11.65
N CYS A 129 -4.63 2.03 11.45
CA CYS A 129 -5.77 2.67 12.13
C CYS A 129 -5.67 2.50 13.64
N LEU A 130 -5.41 1.29 14.13
CA LEU A 130 -5.20 1.01 15.56
C LEU A 130 -4.03 1.81 16.12
N HIS A 131 -2.92 1.89 15.38
CA HIS A 131 -1.79 2.72 15.77
C HIS A 131 -2.15 4.19 15.87
N LEU A 132 -2.95 4.73 14.94
CA LEU A 132 -3.38 6.13 15.00
C LEU A 132 -4.33 6.43 16.18
N VAL A 133 -5.18 5.47 16.56
CA VAL A 133 -6.14 5.63 17.66
C VAL A 133 -5.47 5.42 19.02
N ILE A 134 -4.65 4.37 19.16
CA ILE A 134 -4.02 3.98 20.43
C ILE A 134 -2.82 4.87 20.75
N LYS A 135 -2.16 5.47 19.75
CA LYS A 135 -1.04 6.41 19.94
C LYS A 135 -1.51 7.81 20.39
N ARG A 136 -2.41 7.84 21.38
CA ARG A 136 -2.50 8.96 22.33
C ARG A 136 -1.39 8.81 23.36
#